data_AF-A0A0D3VFV0-F1
#
_entry.id   AF-A0A0D3VFV0-F1
#
_cell.length_a   1.000
_cell.length_b   1.000
_cell.length_c   1.000
_cell.angle_alpha   90.00
_cell.angle_beta   90.00
_cell.angle_gamma   90.00
#
_symmetry.space_group_name_H-M   'P 1'
#
loop_
_entity.id
_entity.type
_entity.pdbx_description
1 polymer ?
#
loop_
_entity_poly.entity_id
_entity_poly.type
_entity_poly.pdbx_seq_one_letter_code
_entity_poly.pdbx_strand_id
1 'polypeptide(L)' 'MEKKGHNVHQTRHSFITGLVREGEDISVIQNLSGHNSADMILKYSMPSEEDKPKAIDGIFKD' A
#
# COMPACT_ATOMS: atom_id res chain seq x y z
N MET A 1 -27.84 -10.27 -18.31
CA MET A 1 -27.21 -9.01 -17.88
C MET A 1 -25.75 -9.31 -17.60
N GLU A 2 -24.84 -8.89 -18.49
CA GLU A 2 -23.40 -9.00 -18.23
C GLU A 2 -23.07 -8.20 -16.96
N LYS A 3 -22.60 -8.86 -15.90
CA LYS A 3 -21.79 -8.17 -14.89
C LYS A 3 -20.56 -7.67 -15.63
N LYS A 4 -20.52 -6.39 -16.00
CA LYS A 4 -19.28 -5.70 -16.36
C LYS A 4 -18.39 -5.72 -15.12
N GLY A 5 -17.71 -6.85 -14.92
CA GLY A 5 -16.93 -7.20 -13.75
C GLY A 5 -15.65 -6.39 -13.72
N HIS A 6 -15.76 -5.08 -13.51
CA HIS A 6 -14.67 -4.34 -12.91
C HIS A 6 -14.37 -5.05 -11.60
N ASN A 7 -13.19 -5.65 -11.53
CA ASN A 7 -12.80 -6.44 -10.38
C ASN A 7 -12.56 -5.45 -9.22
N VAL A 8 -13.62 -5.21 -8.45
CA VAL A 8 -13.63 -4.27 -7.32
C VAL A 8 -12.50 -4.58 -6.33
N HIS A 9 -12.10 -5.86 -6.27
CA HIS A 9 -10.95 -6.29 -5.50
C HIS A 9 -9.63 -5.78 -6.10
N GLN A 10 -9.43 -5.86 -7.42
CA GLN A 10 -8.25 -5.26 -8.09
C GLN A 10 -8.17 -3.75 -7.86
N THR A 11 -9.28 -3.02 -7.94
CA THR A 11 -9.28 -1.58 -7.64
C THR A 11 -8.85 -1.29 -6.20
N ARG A 12 -9.34 -2.09 -5.23
CA ARG A 12 -8.89 -2.01 -3.84
C ARG A 12 -7.39 -2.30 -3.71
N HIS A 13 -6.86 -3.31 -4.39
CA HIS A 13 -5.42 -3.61 -4.41
C HIS A 13 -4.61 -2.44 -4.94
N SER A 14 -5.01 -1.85 -6.08
CA SER A 14 -4.31 -0.69 -6.67
C SER A 14 -4.34 0.52 -5.74
N PHE A 15 -5.49 0.81 -5.12
CA PHE A 15 -5.64 1.92 -4.17
C PHE A 15 -4.68 1.77 -2.99
N ILE A 16 -4.66 0.60 -2.35
CA ILE A 16 -3.79 0.35 -1.18
C ILE A 16 -2.32 0.37 -1.59
N THR A 17 -1.96 -0.20 -2.73
CA THR A 17 -0.58 -0.19 -3.23
C THR A 17 -0.09 1.24 -3.50
N GLY A 18 -0.97 2.11 -4.02
CA GLY A 18 -0.64 3.53 -4.22
C GLY A 18 -0.30 4.23 -2.92
N LEU A 19 -1.17 4.11 -1.90
CA LEU A 19 -0.92 4.72 -0.59
C LEU A 19 0.37 4.23 0.06
N VAL A 20 0.65 2.92 0.01
CA VAL A 20 1.89 2.35 0.53
C VAL A 20 3.12 2.92 -0.18
N ARG A 21 3.05 3.12 -1.51
CA ARG A 21 4.17 3.65 -2.30
C ARG A 21 4.40 5.15 -2.12
N GLU A 22 3.36 5.91 -1.83
CA GLU A 22 3.48 7.33 -1.44
C GLU A 22 4.01 7.50 -0.01
N GLY A 23 4.20 6.39 0.73
CA GLY A 23 4.75 6.41 2.09
C GLY A 23 3.73 6.78 3.17
N GLU A 24 2.43 6.64 2.88
CA GLU A 24 1.37 6.90 3.87
C GLU A 24 1.42 5.93 5.05
N ASP A 25 0.97 6.40 6.21
CA ASP A 25 0.99 5.64 7.45
C ASP A 25 0.09 4.38 7.36
N ILE A 26 0.63 3.23 7.76
CA ILE A 26 -0.06 1.94 7.67
C ILE A 26 -1.39 1.94 8.46
N SER A 27 -1.47 2.64 9.58
CA SER A 27 -2.71 2.75 10.38
C SER A 27 -3.80 3.54 9.64
N VAL A 28 -3.41 4.58 8.88
CA VAL A 28 -4.31 5.34 8.01
C VAL A 28 -4.82 4.45 6.87
N ILE A 29 -3.91 3.75 6.20
CA ILE A 29 -4.24 2.81 5.12
C ILE A 29 -5.18 1.70 5.65
N GLN A 30 -4.94 1.20 6.86
CA GLN A 30 -5.79 0.20 7.49
C GLN A 30 -7.21 0.70 7.73
N ASN A 31 -7.34 1.90 8.29
CA ASN A 31 -8.63 2.53 8.54
C ASN A 31 -9.40 2.74 7.22
N LEU A 32 -8.75 3.29 6.19
CA LEU A 32 -9.35 3.55 4.88
C LEU A 32 -9.75 2.27 4.13
N SER A 33 -8.96 1.21 4.25
CA SER A 33 -9.23 -0.07 3.58
C SER A 33 -10.22 -0.97 4.34
N GLY A 34 -10.48 -0.68 5.61
CA GLY A 34 -11.30 -1.50 6.49
C GLY A 34 -10.68 -2.87 6.79
N HIS A 35 -9.35 -2.97 6.77
CA HIS A 35 -8.67 -4.21 7.13
C HIS A 35 -8.60 -4.39 8.65
N ASN A 36 -8.83 -5.63 9.10
CA ASN A 36 -8.82 -5.96 10.53
C ASN A 36 -7.40 -6.08 11.11
N SER A 37 -6.37 -6.18 10.26
CA SER A 37 -4.98 -6.21 10.68
C SER A 37 -4.07 -5.52 9.67
N ALA A 38 -2.98 -4.94 10.17
CA ALA A 38 -1.91 -4.36 9.37
C ALA A 38 -1.24 -5.42 8.46
N ASP A 39 -1.19 -6.68 8.89
CA ASP A 39 -0.63 -7.79 8.08
C ASP A 39 -1.29 -7.92 6.70
N MET A 40 -2.59 -7.59 6.59
CA MET A 40 -3.30 -7.61 5.31
C MET A 40 -2.79 -6.54 4.34
N ILE A 41 -2.09 -5.51 4.85
CA ILE A 41 -1.51 -4.39 4.11
C ILE A 41 -0.03 -4.62 3.83
N LEU A 42 0.71 -5.24 4.76
CA LEU A 42 2.16 -5.48 4.61
C LEU A 42 2.51 -6.31 3.35
N LYS A 43 1.57 -7.10 2.82
CA LYS A 43 1.75 -7.78 1.53
C LYS A 43 1.95 -6.83 0.34
N TYR A 44 1.52 -5.56 0.45
CA TYR A 44 1.73 -4.51 -0.55
C TYR A 44 3.02 -3.73 -0.34
N SER A 45 3.64 -3.87 0.84
CA SER A 45 4.80 -3.09 1.24
C SER A 45 6.11 -3.82 0.98
N MET A 46 6.14 -4.89 0.16
CA MET A 46 7.38 -5.59 -0.17
C MET A 46 8.35 -4.60 -0.81
N PRO A 47 9.40 -4.16 -0.09
CA PRO A 47 10.33 -3.18 -0.60
C PRO A 47 11.24 -3.87 -1.63
N SER A 48 11.55 -3.16 -2.71
CA SER A 48 12.61 -3.57 -3.62
C SER A 48 13.98 -3.37 -2.97
N GLU A 49 15.02 -3.99 -3.52
CA GLU A 49 16.40 -3.75 -3.06
C GLU A 49 16.81 -2.27 -3.18
N GLU A 50 16.22 -1.53 -4.11
CA GLU A 50 16.45 -0.09 -4.30
C GLU A 50 15.76 0.79 -3.25
N ASP A 51 14.72 0.29 -2.58
CA ASP A 51 13.97 1.07 -1.59
C ASP A 51 14.73 1.15 -0.26
N LYS A 52 15.59 0.16 0.04
CA LYS A 52 16.42 0.13 1.24
C LYS A 52 17.40 1.31 1.34
N PRO A 53 18.26 1.59 0.33
CA PRO A 53 19.16 2.73 0.39
C PRO A 53 18.41 4.07 0.37
N LYS A 54 17.31 4.18 -0.39
CA LYS A 54 16.47 5.40 -0.41
C LYS A 54 15.87 5.70 0.96
N ALA A 55 15.41 4.69 1.68
CA ALA A 55 14.88 4.84 3.03
C ALA A 55 15.95 5.34 4.01
N ILE A 56 17.18 4.82 3.91
CA ILE A 56 18.32 5.27 4.73
C ILE A 56 18.70 6.70 4.38
N ASP A 57 18.83 7.02 3.08
CA ASP A 57 19.18 8.37 2.61
C ASP A 57 18.14 9.42 2.99
N GLY A 58 16.85 9.02 3.06
CA GLY A 58 15.76 9.90 3.48
C GLY A 58 15.88 10.37 4.92
N ILE A 59 16.38 9.52 5.83
CA ILE A 59 16.56 9.85 7.26
C ILE A 59 17.52 11.02 7.46
N PHE A 60 18.48 11.23 6.55
CA PHE A 60 19.52 12.25 6.68
C PHE A 60 19.25 13.52 5.88
N LYS A 61 18.12 13.60 5.16
CA LYS A 61 17.78 14.74 4.28
C LYS A 61 16.79 15.73 4.88
N ASP A 62 16.41 15.55 6.14
CA ASP A 62 15.55 16.46 6.92
C ASP A 62 16.36 17.42 7.81
#